data_AF-V4T3M9-F1
#
_entry.id   AF-V4T3M9-F1
#
_cell.length_a   1.000
_cell.length_b   1.000
_cell.length_c   1.000
_cell.angle_alpha   90.00
_cell.angle_beta   90.00
_cell.angle_gamma   90.00
#
_symmetry.space_group_name_H-M   'P 1'
#
loop_
_entity.id
_entity.type
_entity.pdbx_description
1 polymer ?
#
loop_
_entity_poly.entity_id
_entity_poly.type
_entity_poly.pdbx_seq_one_letter_code
_entity_poly.pdbx_strand_id
1 'polypeptide(L)' 'SSWGWPRFAELSYLNEAGNGFLVNDGCIVEAEVSVLGISKAL' A
#
# COMPACT_ATOMS: atom_id res chain seq x y z
N SER A 1 -1.82 17.07 -6.33
CA SER A 1 -2.22 15.73 -6.81
C SER A 1 -1.60 14.70 -5.88
N SER A 2 -2.40 13.87 -5.22
CA SER A 2 -1.90 12.73 -4.46
C SER A 2 -1.79 11.52 -5.38
N TRP A 3 -0.67 10.81 -5.34
CA TRP A 3 -0.51 9.52 -5.99
C TRP A 3 -1.02 8.40 -5.09
N GLY A 4 -1.44 7.28 -5.69
CA GLY A 4 -1.88 6.07 -4.98
C GLY A 4 -3.31 5.67 -5.32
N TRP A 5 -3.89 4.83 -4.47
CA TRP A 5 -5.23 4.27 -4.63
C TRP A 5 -6.14 4.72 -3.48
N PRO A 6 -7.06 5.69 -3.71
CA PRO A 6 -7.98 6.15 -2.68
C PRO A 6 -8.86 5.05 -2.06
N ARG A 7 -9.03 3.94 -2.79
CA ARG A 7 -9.68 2.71 -2.33
C ARG A 7 -8.80 1.52 -2.67
N PHE A 8 -7.73 1.34 -1.90
CA PHE A 8 -6.77 0.25 -2.09
C PHE A 8 -7.40 -1.12 -1.77
N ALA A 9 -8.06 -1.24 -0.63
CA ALA A 9 -8.78 -2.44 -0.20
C ALA A 9 -9.93 -2.07 0.74
N GLU A 10 -10.97 -2.91 0.81
CA GLU A 10 -11.99 -2.77 1.83
C GLU A 10 -11.47 -3.23 3.20
N LEU A 11 -11.91 -2.55 4.26
CA LEU A 11 -11.53 -2.90 5.63
C LEU A 11 -12.06 -4.28 6.05
N SER A 12 -13.26 -4.64 5.58
CA SER A 12 -13.85 -5.98 5.75
C SER A 12 -12.93 -7.07 5.22
N TYR A 13 -12.40 -6.86 4.02
CA TYR A 13 -11.49 -7.78 3.34
C TYR A 13 -10.15 -7.92 4.07
N LEU A 14 -9.59 -6.81 4.58
CA LEU A 14 -8.35 -6.82 5.36
C LEU A 14 -8.49 -7.55 6.72
N ASN A 15 -9.65 -7.42 7.37
CA ASN A 15 -9.92 -7.98 8.68
C ASN A 15 -10.37 -9.45 8.64
N GLU A 16 -10.68 -9.98 7.45
CA GLU A 16 -11.07 -11.38 7.31
C GLU A 16 -9.86 -12.28 7.58
N ALA A 17 -9.89 -12.99 8.72
CA ALA A 17 -8.77 -13.81 9.20
C ALA A 17 -8.31 -14.86 8.17
N GLY A 18 -9.23 -15.37 7.34
CA GLY A 18 -8.92 -16.32 6.26
C GLY A 18 -8.02 -15.75 5.16
N ASN A 19 -7.96 -14.42 5.02
CA ASN A 19 -7.14 -13.76 4.02
C ASN A 19 -5.69 -13.53 4.49
N GLY A 20 -5.43 -13.62 5.81
CA GLY A 20 -4.08 -13.56 6.37
C GLY A 20 -3.39 -12.18 6.31
N PHE A 21 -4.10 -11.10 5.96
CA PHE A 21 -3.52 -9.76 5.85
C PHE A 21 -3.31 -9.04 7.18
N LEU A 22 -4.11 -9.38 8.21
CA LEU A 22 -4.04 -8.81 9.54
C LEU A 22 -3.64 -9.91 10.54
N VAL A 23 -2.45 -9.79 11.11
CA VAL A 23 -1.91 -10.73 12.12
C VAL A 23 -1.41 -9.92 13.31
N ASN A 24 -1.89 -10.25 14.51
CA ASN A 24 -1.56 -9.51 15.74
C ASN A 24 -1.81 -7.99 15.61
N ASP A 25 -2.95 -7.61 15.04
CA ASP A 25 -3.31 -6.21 14.74
C ASP A 25 -2.30 -5.46 13.85
N GLY A 26 -1.41 -6.20 13.16
CA GLY A 26 -0.43 -5.68 12.22
C GLY A 26 -0.73 -6.10 10.78
N CYS A 27 -0.46 -5.21 9.84
CA CYS A 27 -0.54 -5.44 8.40
C CYS A 27 0.69 -4.83 7.72
N ILE A 28 1.19 -5.48 6.67
CA ILE A 28 2.31 -4.99 5.87
C ILE A 28 1.77 -4.56 4.50
N VAL A 29 2.04 -3.31 4.12
CA VAL A 29 1.71 -2.78 2.79
C VAL A 29 3.02 -2.54 2.05
N GLU A 30 3.20 -3.24 0.94
CA GLU A 30 4.40 -3.14 0.11
C GLU A 30 4.09 -2.36 -1.17
N ALA A 31 5.07 -1.57 -1.63
CA ALA A 31 4.99 -0.85 -2.89
C ALA A 31 6.33 -0.97 -3.61
N GLU A 32 6.29 -1.37 -4.87
CA GLU A 32 7.45 -1.35 -5.75
C GLU A 32 7.49 -0.02 -6.50
N VAL A 33 8.64 0.66 -6.45
CA VAL A 33 8.83 1.96 -7.10
C VAL A 33 10.04 1.90 -8.02
N SER A 34 9.77 2.06 -9.31
CA SER A 34 10.81 2.21 -10.34
C SER A 34 11.06 3.68 -10.62
N VAL A 35 12.24 4.16 -10.24
CA VAL A 35 12.68 5.53 -10.54
C VAL A 35 13.29 5.56 -11.93
N LEU A 36 12.58 6.17 -12.88
CA LEU A 36 13.02 6.22 -14.29
C LEU A 36 14.02 7.36 -14.57
N GLY A 37 14.13 8.32 -13.65
CA GLY A 37 15.05 9.43 -13.78
C GLY A 37 14.91 10.42 -12.63
N ILE A 38 15.96 11.22 -12.44
CA ILE A 38 16.02 12.28 -11.43
C ILE A 38 16.51 13.55 -12.10
N SER A 39 15.84 14.68 -11.84
CA SER A 39 16.30 16.00 -12.28
C SER A 39 17.16 16.64 -11.18
N LYS A 40 18.10 17.49 -11.58
CA LYS A 40 18.78 18.35 -10.63
C LYS A 40 17.82 19.43 -10.15
N ALA A 41 17.82 19.69 -8.85
CA ALA A 41 17.22 20.90 -8.31
C ALA A 41 17.99 22.12 -8.84
N LEU A 42 17.27 23.16 -9.21
CA LEU A 42 17.83 24.47 -9.62
C LEU A 42 18.56 25.16 -8.48
#